data_AF-X1HKK7-F1
#
_entry.id   AF-X1HKK7-F1
#
_cell.length_a   1.000
_cell.length_b   1.000
_cell.length_c   1.000
_cell.angle_alpha   90.00
_cell.angle_beta   90.00
_cell.angle_gamma   90.00
#
_symmetry.space_group_name_H-M   'P 1'
#
loop_
_entity.id
_entity.type
_entity.pdbx_description
1 polymer ?
#
loop_
_entity_poly.entity_id
_entity_poly.type
_entity_poly.pdbx_seq_one_letter_code
_entity_poly.pdbx_strand_id
1 'polypeptide(L)'
;MVETRTKSYRLSIDVDPEEHRKIKMVAAIHDETIRIYVSKAIRERLQSDLEYEGLLAMSVQVDPVLSELWNNEKDSAYDNL
;
A
#
# COMPACT_ATOMS: atom_id res chain seq x y z
N MET A 1 30.56 17.75 9.07
CA MET A 1 29.59 16.74 8.58
C MET A 1 28.71 16.37 9.75
N VAL A 2 27.40 16.67 9.68
CA VAL A 2 26.47 16.40 10.78
C VAL A 2 25.99 14.95 10.63
N GLU A 3 26.43 14.08 11.53
CA GLU A 3 25.87 12.73 11.67
C GLU A 3 24.46 12.85 12.26
N THR A 4 23.43 12.85 11.42
CA THR A 4 22.06 12.62 11.87
C THR A 4 21.97 11.20 12.42
N ARG A 5 22.03 11.06 13.75
CA ARG A 5 21.70 9.80 14.44
C ARG A 5 20.23 9.51 14.22
N THR A 6 19.91 8.77 13.15
CA THR A 6 18.56 8.29 12.88
C THR A 6 18.16 7.34 14.00
N LYS A 7 17.19 7.76 14.83
CA LYS A 7 16.70 6.97 15.96
C LYS A 7 15.98 5.74 15.44
N SER A 8 16.55 4.56 15.61
CA SER A 8 15.92 3.29 15.24
C SER A 8 15.07 2.75 16.40
N TYR A 9 13.87 2.27 16.07
CA TYR A 9 12.99 1.58 17.01
C TYR A 9 12.94 0.10 16.66
N ARG A 10 12.99 -0.77 17.68
CA ARG A 10 12.89 -2.23 17.49
C ARG A 10 11.42 -2.63 17.55
N LEU A 11 10.94 -3.25 16.48
CA LEU A 11 9.66 -3.95 16.45
C LEU A 11 9.90 -5.45 16.65
N SER A 12 9.14 -6.08 17.54
CA SER A 12 9.14 -7.52 17.77
C SER A 12 7.72 -8.03 17.56
N ILE A 13 7.59 -9.08 16.75
CA ILE A 13 6.31 -9.64 16.34
C ILE A 13 6.40 -11.14 16.60
N ASP A 14 5.44 -11.66 17.35
CA ASP A 14 5.24 -13.09 17.48
C ASP A 14 4.44 -13.57 16.28
N VAL A 15 4.96 -14.62 15.62
CA VAL A 15 4.35 -15.22 14.43
C VAL A 15 4.14 -16.70 14.69
N ASP A 16 3.05 -17.25 14.13
CA ASP A 16 2.81 -18.69 14.20
C ASP A 16 3.94 -19.46 13.49
N PRO A 17 4.32 -20.68 13.95
CA PRO A 17 5.36 -21.46 13.31
C PRO A 17 5.14 -21.70 11.81
N GLU A 18 3.90 -21.86 11.35
CA GLU A 18 3.58 -22.06 9.94
C GLU A 18 3.79 -20.78 9.12
N GLU A 19 3.45 -19.61 9.68
CA GLU A 19 3.76 -18.32 9.05
C GLU A 19 5.26 -18.08 8.98
N HIS A 20 5.99 -18.35 10.06
CA HIS A 20 7.45 -18.24 10.08
C HIS A 20 8.10 -19.12 9.00
N ARG A 21 7.61 -20.35 8.80
CA ARG A 21 8.08 -21.25 7.74
C ARG A 21 7.86 -20.67 6.35
N LYS A 22 6.67 -20.14 6.08
CA LYS A 22 6.34 -19.49 4.79
C LYS A 22 7.23 -18.28 4.54
N ILE A 23 7.37 -17.39 5.52
CA ILE A 23 8.24 -16.21 5.43
C ILE A 23 9.68 -16.63 5.12
N LYS A 24 10.20 -17.63 5.84
CA LYS A 24 11.56 -18.13 5.62
C LYS A 24 11.74 -18.70 4.21
N MET A 25 10.78 -19.48 3.73
CA MET A 25 10.82 -20.08 2.40
C MET A 25 10.85 -19.01 1.31
N VAL A 26 9.95 -18.02 1.39
CA VAL A 26 9.86 -16.96 0.38
C VAL A 26 11.09 -16.05 0.43
N ALA A 27 11.56 -15.69 1.63
CA ALA A 27 12.81 -14.93 1.76
C ALA A 27 13.99 -15.67 1.10
N ALA A 28 14.09 -16.99 1.27
CA ALA A 28 15.12 -17.81 0.63
C ALA A 28 14.99 -17.85 -0.90
N ILE A 29 13.76 -17.92 -1.44
CA ILE A 29 13.52 -17.84 -2.90
C ILE A 29 14.06 -16.52 -3.49
N HIS A 30 13.98 -15.44 -2.72
CA HIS A 30 14.47 -14.12 -3.13
C HIS A 30 15.94 -13.84 -2.77
N ASP A 31 16.66 -14.83 -2.20
CA ASP A 31 18.03 -14.66 -1.68
C ASP A 31 18.14 -13.53 -0.63
N GLU A 32 17.08 -13.33 0.15
CA GLU A 32 16.99 -12.30 1.18
C GLU A 32 16.96 -12.93 2.58
N THR A 33 17.49 -12.22 3.59
CA THR A 33 17.25 -12.61 4.98
C THR A 33 15.79 -12.32 5.36
N ILE A 34 15.23 -13.06 6.32
CA ILE A 34 13.87 -12.81 6.85
C ILE A 34 13.67 -11.34 7.22
N ARG A 35 14.68 -10.71 7.85
CA ARG A 35 14.63 -9.29 8.24
C ARG A 35 14.45 -8.38 7.01
N ILE A 36 15.24 -8.59 5.97
CA ILE A 36 15.20 -7.77 4.75
C ILE A 36 13.86 -7.95 4.06
N TYR A 37 13.46 -9.20 3.85
CA TYR A 37 12.21 -9.56 3.20
C TYR A 37 11.01 -8.94 3.91
N VAL A 38 10.89 -9.13 5.22
CA VAL A 38 9.77 -8.58 6.02
C VAL A 38 9.79 -7.05 6.02
N SER A 39 10.96 -6.42 6.16
CA SER A 39 11.05 -4.95 6.15
C SER A 39 10.64 -4.35 4.80
N LYS A 40 11.00 -5.04 3.70
CA LYS A 40 10.65 -4.64 2.34
C LYS A 40 9.16 -4.81 2.09
N ALA A 41 8.60 -5.96 2.42
CA ALA A 41 7.16 -6.23 2.28
C ALA A 41 6.31 -5.23 3.06
N ILE A 42 6.70 -4.88 4.30
CA ILE A 42 6.02 -3.86 5.10
C ILE A 42 6.09 -2.49 4.41
N ARG A 43 7.26 -2.10 3.89
CA ARG A 43 7.42 -0.80 3.22
C ARG A 43 6.59 -0.70 1.95
N GLU A 44 6.61 -1.74 1.13
CA GLU A 44 5.81 -1.83 -0.09
C GLU A 44 4.31 -1.74 0.23
N ARG A 45 3.85 -2.49 1.24
CA ARG A 45 2.46 -2.44 1.69
C ARG A 45 2.06 -1.06 2.20
N LEU A 46 2.88 -0.44 3.06
CA LEU A 46 2.65 0.91 3.58
C LEU A 46 2.59 1.95 2.46
N GLN A 47 3.47 1.85 1.47
CA GLN A 47 3.45 2.75 0.32
C GLN A 47 2.14 2.60 -0.46
N SER A 48 1.72 1.37 -0.77
CA SER A 48 0.46 1.13 -1.47
C SER A 48 -0.76 1.61 -0.68
N ASP A 49 -0.76 1.43 0.65
CA ASP A 49 -1.85 1.89 1.50
C ASP A 49 -1.93 3.42 1.55
N LEU A 50 -0.80 4.12 1.65
CA LEU A 50 -0.74 5.58 1.62
C LEU A 50 -1.10 6.15 0.25
N GLU A 51 -0.68 5.50 -0.84
CA GLU A 51 -1.09 5.87 -2.20
C GLU A 51 -2.60 5.71 -2.38
N TYR A 52 -3.17 4.60 -1.88
CA TYR A 52 -4.61 4.35 -1.91
C TYR A 52 -5.40 5.37 -1.08
N GLU A 53 -4.97 5.66 0.14
CA GLU A 53 -5.57 6.71 0.98
C GLU A 53 -5.44 8.10 0.34
N GLY A 54 -4.31 8.40 -0.30
CA GLY A 54 -4.11 9.64 -1.05
C GLY A 54 -5.05 9.75 -2.24
N LEU A 55 -5.24 8.67 -3.01
CA LEU A 55 -6.21 8.61 -4.10
C LEU A 55 -7.64 8.76 -3.61
N LEU A 56 -8.01 8.12 -2.50
CA LEU A 56 -9.32 8.30 -1.85
C LEU A 56 -9.52 9.73 -1.35
N ALA A 57 -8.51 10.34 -0.72
CA ALA A 57 -8.59 11.72 -0.26
C ALA A 57 -8.73 12.70 -1.43
N MET A 58 -8.04 12.45 -2.55
CA MET A 58 -8.19 13.20 -3.80
C MET A 58 -9.58 12.98 -4.41
N SER A 59 -10.11 11.76 -4.44
CA SER A 59 -11.46 11.48 -4.93
C SER A 59 -12.58 11.91 -3.96
N VAL A 60 -12.25 12.30 -2.74
CA VAL A 60 -13.20 12.88 -1.78
C VAL A 60 -13.16 14.41 -1.85
N GLN A 61 -12.00 15.01 -2.13
CA GLN A 61 -11.90 16.46 -2.42
C GLN A 61 -12.43 16.82 -3.82
N VAL A 62 -12.36 15.85 -4.72
CA VAL A 62 -13.04 15.81 -6.00
C VAL A 62 -14.29 14.96 -5.73
N ASP A 63 -15.39 15.44 -5.13
CA ASP A 63 -16.20 16.42 -5.84
C ASP A 63 -17.67 16.66 -5.30
N PRO A 64 -18.19 17.91 -5.38
CA PRO A 64 -19.63 18.17 -5.64
C PRO A 64 -19.98 18.69 -7.06
N VAL A 65 -19.02 19.16 -7.85
CA VAL A 65 -19.19 19.85 -9.16
C VAL A 65 -19.11 18.90 -10.39
N LEU A 66 -18.20 17.93 -10.42
CA LEU A 66 -18.13 16.78 -11.34
C LEU A 66 -19.32 15.81 -11.22
N SER A 67 -20.01 15.69 -10.10
CA SER A 67 -21.23 14.92 -9.92
C SER A 67 -22.38 15.57 -10.69
N GLU A 68 -22.37 16.90 -10.78
CA GLU A 68 -23.28 17.66 -11.65
C GLU A 68 -22.89 17.57 -13.13
N LEU A 69 -21.59 17.45 -13.46
CA LEU A 69 -21.13 17.30 -14.86
C LEU A 69 -21.28 15.87 -15.40
N TRP A 70 -21.22 14.85 -14.53
CA TRP A 70 -21.36 13.43 -14.90
C TRP A 70 -22.84 13.02 -15.05
N ASN A 71 -23.78 13.76 -14.46
CA ASN A 71 -25.22 13.65 -14.72
C ASN A 71 -25.63 14.34 -16.03
N ASN A 72 -24.86 14.13 -17.10
CA ASN A 72 -25.22 14.60 -18.43
C ASN A 72 -26.09 13.53 -19.08
N GLU A 73 -27.38 13.83 -19.32
CA GLU A 73 -28.36 12.96 -20.00
C GLU A 73 -27.86 12.36 -21.33
N LYS A 74 -26.79 12.94 -21.92
CA LYS A 74 -26.17 12.47 -23.17
C LYS A 74 -25.43 11.14 -23.08
N ASP A 75 -25.08 10.64 -21.90
CA ASP A 75 -24.32 9.38 -21.79
C ASP A 75 -25.20 8.12 -21.83
N SER A 76 -26.53 8.28 -21.79
CA SER A 76 -27.51 7.18 -21.91
C SER A 76 -27.55 6.51 -23.29
N ALA A 77 -26.81 7.02 -24.27
CA ALA A 77 -26.79 6.51 -25.64
C ALA A 77 -25.97 5.22 -25.82
N TYR A 78 -25.17 4.82 -24.84
CA TYR A 78 -24.29 3.64 -24.92
C TYR A 78 -24.67 2.50 -23.97
N ASP A 79 -25.73 2.65 -23.18
CA ASP A 79 -26.20 1.62 -22.24
C ASP A 79 -26.77 0.37 -22.92
N ASN A 80 -27.00 0.40 -24.24
CA ASN A 80 -27.58 -0.69 -25.01
C ASN A 80 -26.73 -1.11 -26.22
N LEU A 81 -25.42 -1.32 -26.03
CA LEU A 81 -24.58 -2.02 -27.01
C LEU A 81 -23.97 -3.30 -26.44
#